data_AF-A0A926SZS7-F1
#
_entry.id   AF-A0A926SZS7-F1
#
_cell.length_a   1.000
_cell.length_b   1.000
_cell.length_c   1.000
_cell.angle_alpha   90.00
_cell.angle_beta   90.00
_cell.angle_gamma   90.00
#
_symmetry.space_group_name_H-M   'P 1'
#
loop_
_entity.id
_entity.type
_entity.pdbx_description
1 polymer ?
#
loop_
_entity_poly.entity_id
_entity_poly.type
_entity_poly.pdbx_seq_one_letter_code
_entity_poly.pdbx_strand_id
1 'polypeptide(L)'
;MRLVKSEINSTHVLKLAMLGAGAFLFLVPSVKAVELTNRAPKENLALSHSIQLAQNTKFFLCPQGKERILAIETINYKLNICGFEGIPSHYAAVAKNKRQGGITLPLKNYDEQGFRYVAVNGDTTYTLTEKQLTISRGKKVIAREKVIAHD
;
A
#
# COMPACT_ATOMS: atom_id res chain seq x y z
N MET A 1 -50.19 7.61 -7.24
CA MET A 1 -49.05 8.54 -7.09
C MET A 1 -49.42 9.58 -6.05
N ARG A 2 -48.75 9.59 -4.89
CA ARG A 2 -48.95 10.59 -3.83
C ARG A 2 -47.78 11.56 -3.87
N LEU A 3 -48.08 12.84 -4.13
CA LEU A 3 -47.13 13.95 -4.06
C LEU A 3 -46.92 14.30 -2.59
N VAL A 4 -45.71 14.04 -2.08
CA VAL A 4 -45.28 14.47 -0.74
C VAL A 4 -44.74 15.89 -0.87
N LYS A 5 -45.39 16.81 -0.14
CA LYS A 5 -45.06 18.23 -0.05
C LYS A 5 -43.87 18.40 0.89
N SER A 6 -42.85 19.13 0.42
CA SER A 6 -41.67 19.51 1.20
C SER A 6 -41.96 20.78 2.00
N GLU A 7 -41.76 20.75 3.32
CA GLU A 7 -41.75 21.94 4.17
C GLU A 7 -40.31 22.20 4.62
N ILE A 8 -39.69 23.22 4.01
CA ILE A 8 -38.40 23.76 4.40
C ILE A 8 -38.68 24.84 5.45
N ASN A 9 -38.38 24.53 6.71
CA ASN A 9 -38.44 25.50 7.80
C ASN A 9 -37.13 26.33 7.80
N SER A 10 -37.26 27.62 7.48
CA SER A 10 -36.17 28.59 7.45
C SER A 10 -36.47 29.70 8.45
N THR A 11 -35.80 29.65 9.60
CA THR A 11 -35.67 30.78 10.53
C THR A 11 -34.17 31.00 10.74
N HIS A 12 -33.58 31.93 9.98
CA HIS A 12 -33.31 33.32 10.37
C HIS A 12 -32.25 33.50 11.47
N VAL A 13 -31.32 34.44 11.20
CA VAL A 13 -30.44 35.18 12.13
C VAL A 13 -29.10 34.46 12.43
N LEU A 14 -27.90 35.05 12.37
CA LEU A 14 -27.35 36.31 11.87
C LEU A 14 -25.82 36.17 12.01
N LYS A 15 -25.10 36.67 11.00
CA LYS A 15 -23.71 37.18 10.95
C LYS A 15 -22.83 37.02 12.20
N LEU A 16 -21.57 36.62 12.00
CA LEU A 16 -20.41 37.44 12.39
C LEU A 16 -19.14 36.97 11.67
N ALA A 17 -18.45 37.91 11.03
CA ALA A 17 -17.16 37.73 10.40
C ALA A 17 -16.04 37.93 11.43
N MET A 18 -14.94 37.18 11.33
CA MET A 18 -13.65 37.57 11.89
C MET A 18 -12.53 37.30 10.89
N LEU A 19 -11.96 38.41 10.41
CA LEU A 19 -10.66 38.51 9.77
C LEU A 19 -9.58 38.30 10.83
N GLY A 20 -8.74 37.29 10.67
CA GLY A 20 -7.56 37.07 11.51
C GLY A 20 -6.29 37.12 10.67
N ALA A 21 -5.73 38.32 10.47
CA ALA A 21 -4.38 38.50 9.97
C ALA A 21 -3.44 38.62 11.17
N GLY A 22 -2.78 37.53 11.54
CA GLY A 22 -1.79 37.49 12.60
C GLY A 22 -0.38 37.46 12.01
N ALA A 23 0.22 38.62 11.80
CA ALA A 23 1.65 38.74 11.55
C ALA A 23 2.35 38.98 12.90
N PHE A 24 3.02 37.96 13.43
CA PHE A 24 3.98 38.13 14.53
C PHE A 24 5.38 37.82 14.01
N LEU A 25 6.11 38.89 13.71
CA LEU A 25 7.56 38.90 13.59
C LEU A 25 8.13 39.00 15.02
N PHE A 26 8.69 37.91 15.53
CA PHE A 26 9.60 37.97 16.68
C PHE A 26 10.97 37.43 16.27
N LEU A 27 11.88 38.38 16.13
CA LEU A 27 13.33 38.24 16.19
C LEU A 27 13.73 37.75 17.57
N VAL A 28 14.60 36.73 17.64
CA VAL A 28 15.55 36.52 18.76
C VAL A 28 16.70 35.58 18.30
N PRO A 29 17.86 35.59 18.99
CA PRO A 29 19.16 35.76 18.34
C PRO A 29 20.02 34.50 18.21
N SER A 30 21.06 34.66 17.38
CA SER A 30 22.37 34.00 17.34
C SER A 30 22.63 32.89 18.38
N VAL A 31 22.75 31.66 17.89
CA VAL A 31 23.34 30.54 18.64
C VAL A 31 24.82 30.41 18.29
N LYS A 32 25.63 30.23 19.33
CA LYS A 32 27.10 30.24 19.33
C LYS A 32 27.72 29.33 18.26
N ALA A 33 28.81 29.83 17.66
CA ALA A 33 29.77 29.03 16.92
C ALA A 33 30.30 27.90 17.81
N VAL A 34 30.10 26.66 17.38
CA VAL A 34 30.75 25.47 17.95
C VAL A 34 32.10 25.31 17.29
N GLU A 35 33.11 25.24 18.13
CA GLU A 35 34.51 25.02 17.82
C GLU A 35 34.69 23.66 17.13
N LEU A 36 35.28 23.68 15.93
CA LEU A 36 35.76 22.51 15.19
C LEU A 36 36.88 21.84 15.97
N THR A 37 36.57 20.77 16.70
CA THR A 37 37.56 19.82 17.19
C THR A 37 37.65 18.64 16.25
N ASN A 38 38.76 18.59 15.52
CA ASN A 38 39.18 17.46 14.68
C ASN A 38 39.27 16.18 15.52
N ARG A 39 38.36 15.23 15.29
CA ARG A 39 38.63 13.80 15.43
C ARG A 39 37.91 13.04 14.33
N ALA A 40 38.69 12.47 13.41
CA ALA A 40 38.22 11.41 12.53
C ALA A 40 37.93 10.15 13.36
N PRO A 41 36.82 9.46 13.05
CA PRO A 41 36.95 8.09 12.63
C PRO A 41 36.50 7.97 11.18
N LYS A 42 37.32 7.28 10.40
CA LYS A 42 37.14 6.98 8.98
C LYS A 42 36.05 5.91 8.86
N GLU A 43 34.78 6.30 8.94
CA GLU A 43 33.66 5.46 8.52
C GLU A 43 33.23 5.90 7.13
N ASN A 44 33.54 5.08 6.13
CA ASN A 44 33.02 5.23 4.78
C ASN A 44 31.52 4.91 4.79
N LEU A 45 30.69 5.83 5.29
CA LEU A 45 29.29 5.91 4.88
C LEU A 45 29.28 6.37 3.42
N ALA A 46 29.32 5.40 2.51
CA ALA A 46 28.78 5.59 1.18
C ALA A 46 27.27 5.83 1.36
N LEU A 47 26.91 7.09 1.64
CA LEU A 47 25.55 7.58 1.57
C LEU A 47 25.15 7.52 0.09
N SER A 48 24.70 6.34 -0.32
CA SER A 48 23.95 6.13 -1.54
C SER A 48 22.75 7.05 -1.47
N HIS A 49 22.88 8.25 -2.04
CA HIS A 49 21.78 9.13 -2.36
C HIS A 49 20.98 8.43 -3.46
N SER A 50 20.19 7.42 -3.06
CA SER A 50 19.13 6.88 -3.87
C SER A 50 18.12 8.00 -4.04
N ILE A 51 18.19 8.65 -5.21
CA ILE A 51 17.15 9.52 -5.73
C ILE A 51 15.83 8.78 -5.52
N GLN A 52 15.01 9.26 -4.59
CA GLN A 52 13.66 8.74 -4.41
C GLN A 52 12.86 9.18 -5.63
N LEU A 53 12.93 8.37 -6.68
CA LEU A 53 11.91 8.34 -7.71
C LEU A 53 10.59 8.12 -6.97
N ALA A 54 9.66 9.07 -7.10
CA ALA A 54 8.30 8.93 -6.63
C ALA A 54 7.63 7.78 -7.39
N GLN A 55 7.95 6.54 -7.00
CA GLN A 55 7.22 5.37 -7.40
C GLN A 55 5.85 5.51 -6.75
N ASN A 56 4.81 5.43 -7.56
CA ASN A 56 3.43 5.38 -7.10
C ASN A 56 3.33 4.36 -5.93
N THR A 57 3.25 4.86 -4.70
CA THR A 57 3.33 4.11 -3.44
C THR A 57 2.03 3.36 -3.15
N LYS A 58 1.43 2.73 -4.17
CA LYS A 58 0.34 1.79 -3.98
C LYS A 58 0.92 0.51 -3.37
N PHE A 59 1.15 0.54 -2.06
CA PHE A 59 1.42 -0.56 -1.13
C PHE A 59 2.59 -1.53 -1.43
N PHE A 60 3.40 -1.79 -0.41
CA PHE A 60 4.44 -2.82 -0.43
C PHE A 60 4.12 -3.90 0.61
N LEU A 61 3.91 -5.14 0.16
CA LEU A 61 3.52 -6.27 1.01
C LEU A 61 4.59 -7.38 1.10
N CYS A 62 5.76 -7.18 0.49
CA CYS A 62 6.74 -8.26 0.40
C CYS A 62 7.50 -8.49 1.71
N PRO A 63 7.87 -9.76 2.01
CA PRO A 63 8.77 -10.06 3.12
C PRO A 63 10.08 -9.26 3.05
N GLN A 64 10.74 -9.11 4.20
CA GLN A 64 12.05 -8.49 4.25
C GLN A 64 13.05 -9.21 3.32
N GLY A 65 13.84 -8.44 2.58
CA GLY A 65 14.81 -8.99 1.62
C GLY A 65 14.20 -9.52 0.33
N LYS A 66 12.90 -9.33 0.10
CA LYS A 66 12.23 -9.64 -1.17
C LYS A 66 11.77 -8.38 -1.86
N GLU A 67 11.92 -8.36 -3.18
CA GLU A 67 11.41 -7.30 -4.04
C GLU A 67 10.00 -7.62 -4.54
N ARG A 68 9.28 -6.58 -4.94
CA ARG A 68 7.98 -6.71 -5.59
C ARG A 68 8.21 -6.91 -7.09
N ILE A 69 7.82 -8.07 -7.60
CA ILE A 69 7.87 -8.39 -9.04
C ILE A 69 6.61 -7.90 -9.73
N LEU A 70 5.47 -8.05 -9.07
CA LEU A 70 4.16 -7.73 -9.64
C LEU A 70 3.23 -7.21 -8.54
N ALA A 71 2.51 -6.13 -8.81
CA ALA A 71 1.38 -5.69 -7.99
C ALA A 71 0.06 -6.05 -8.68
N ILE A 72 -0.91 -6.50 -7.91
CA ILE A 72 -2.26 -6.83 -8.37
C ILE A 72 -3.27 -6.23 -7.41
N GLU A 73 -4.36 -5.70 -7.96
CA GLU A 73 -5.52 -5.27 -7.22
C GLU A 73 -6.75 -6.05 -7.70
N THR A 74 -7.45 -6.70 -6.77
CA THR A 74 -8.79 -7.26 -7.02
C THR A 74 -9.85 -6.33 -6.46
N ILE A 75 -11.14 -6.71 -6.52
CA ILE A 75 -12.21 -5.97 -5.85
C ILE A 75 -11.90 -5.84 -4.34
N ASN A 76 -11.62 -6.96 -3.66
CA ASN A 76 -11.49 -6.99 -2.20
C ASN A 76 -10.05 -7.03 -1.68
N TYR A 77 -9.04 -7.24 -2.52
CA TYR A 77 -7.66 -7.46 -2.09
C TYR A 77 -6.64 -6.60 -2.83
N LYS A 78 -5.52 -6.35 -2.15
CA LYS A 78 -4.27 -5.83 -2.70
C LYS A 78 -3.22 -6.91 -2.55
N LEU A 79 -2.51 -7.24 -3.62
CA LEU A 79 -1.60 -8.37 -3.68
C LEU A 79 -0.27 -7.99 -4.32
N ASN A 80 0.81 -8.61 -3.86
CA ASN A 80 2.10 -8.61 -4.53
C ASN A 80 2.56 -10.04 -4.77
N ILE A 81 3.14 -10.28 -5.95
CA ILE A 81 4.09 -11.38 -6.13
C ILE A 81 5.48 -10.83 -5.81
N CYS A 82 6.15 -11.52 -4.90
CA CYS A 82 7.41 -11.10 -4.32
C CYS A 82 8.51 -12.11 -4.64
N GLY A 83 9.74 -11.63 -4.76
CA GLY A 83 10.84 -12.44 -5.26
C GLY A 83 12.20 -11.86 -4.96
N PHE A 84 13.19 -12.37 -5.67
CA PHE A 84 14.56 -11.87 -5.66
C PHE A 84 15.13 -12.02 -7.06
N GLU A 85 15.76 -10.98 -7.59
CA GLU A 85 16.33 -10.93 -8.94
C GLU A 85 15.33 -11.36 -10.04
N GLY A 86 14.08 -10.89 -9.93
CA GLY A 86 13.00 -11.21 -10.86
C GLY A 86 12.40 -12.61 -10.71
N ILE A 87 12.89 -13.43 -9.77
CA ILE A 87 12.40 -14.81 -9.57
C ILE A 87 11.25 -14.82 -8.54
N PRO A 88 10.01 -15.18 -8.94
CA PRO A 88 8.87 -15.27 -8.03
C PRO A 88 9.08 -16.29 -6.92
N SER A 89 8.78 -15.91 -5.68
CA SER A 89 8.95 -16.80 -4.51
C SER A 89 7.81 -16.75 -3.52
N HIS A 90 7.11 -15.61 -3.39
CA HIS A 90 6.06 -15.43 -2.40
C HIS A 90 4.84 -14.74 -2.99
N TYR A 91 3.67 -15.13 -2.49
CA TYR A 91 2.40 -14.45 -2.64
C TYR A 91 2.13 -13.69 -1.35
N ALA A 92 1.90 -12.38 -1.44
CA ALA A 92 1.51 -11.56 -0.31
C ALA A 92 0.19 -10.84 -0.63
N ALA A 93 -0.79 -10.91 0.26
CA ALA A 93 -2.09 -10.29 0.04
C ALA A 93 -2.62 -9.64 1.33
N VAL A 94 -3.29 -8.51 1.19
CA VAL A 94 -4.02 -7.86 2.27
C VAL A 94 -5.45 -7.57 1.82
N ALA A 95 -6.42 -7.81 2.69
CA ALA A 95 -7.80 -7.42 2.43
C ALA A 95 -7.92 -5.89 2.49
N LYS A 96 -8.68 -5.30 1.56
CA LYS A 96 -9.03 -3.87 1.60
C LYS A 96 -9.95 -3.56 2.78
N ASN A 97 -10.74 -4.56 3.20
CA ASN A 97 -11.47 -4.49 4.45
C ASN A 97 -10.50 -4.74 5.63
N LYS A 98 -10.26 -3.71 6.43
CA LYS A 98 -9.33 -3.72 7.57
C LYS A 98 -9.59 -4.82 8.61
N ARG A 99 -10.78 -5.45 8.60
CA ARG A 99 -11.13 -6.54 9.53
C ARG A 99 -10.61 -7.93 9.12
N GLN A 100 -10.21 -8.11 7.87
CA GLN A 100 -9.89 -9.43 7.30
C GLN A 100 -8.39 -9.76 7.24
N GLY A 101 -7.53 -8.85 7.70
CA GLY A 101 -6.08 -9.08 7.82
C GLY A 101 -5.36 -9.27 6.48
N GLY A 102 -4.21 -9.93 6.53
CA GLY A 102 -3.39 -10.25 5.37
C GLY A 102 -2.65 -11.57 5.55
N ILE A 103 -2.08 -12.08 4.47
CA ILE A 103 -1.37 -13.34 4.43
C ILE A 103 -0.15 -13.22 3.53
N THR A 104 0.94 -13.88 3.93
CA THR A 104 2.11 -14.07 3.06
C THR A 104 2.45 -15.55 3.04
N LEU A 105 2.57 -16.10 1.83
CA LEU A 105 2.78 -17.52 1.60
C LEU A 105 3.92 -17.70 0.58
N PRO A 106 4.73 -18.76 0.71
CA PRO A 106 5.59 -19.17 -0.38
C PRO A 106 4.74 -19.61 -1.58
N LEU A 107 5.20 -19.31 -2.79
CA LEU A 107 4.63 -19.89 -3.99
C LEU A 107 4.94 -21.37 -4.04
N LYS A 108 3.91 -22.17 -4.34
CA LYS A 108 4.05 -23.60 -4.60
C LYS A 108 4.41 -23.88 -6.06
N ASN A 109 3.90 -23.04 -6.98
CA ASN A 109 4.14 -23.13 -8.41
C ASN A 109 3.85 -21.79 -9.07
N TYR A 110 4.49 -21.50 -10.20
CA TYR A 110 4.15 -20.39 -11.08
C TYR A 110 4.47 -20.75 -12.53
N ASP A 111 3.90 -20.01 -13.47
CA ASP A 111 4.24 -20.10 -14.88
C ASP A 111 5.39 -19.13 -15.19
N GLU A 112 6.54 -19.64 -15.60
CA GLU A 112 7.72 -18.83 -15.92
C GLU A 112 7.50 -17.93 -17.15
N GLN A 113 6.60 -18.32 -18.05
CA GLN A 113 6.33 -17.62 -19.30
C GLN A 113 4.97 -16.91 -19.30
N GLY A 114 4.23 -16.97 -18.20
CA GLY A 114 2.85 -16.53 -18.14
C GLY A 114 2.44 -15.97 -16.79
N PHE A 115 1.16 -15.59 -16.72
CA PHE A 115 0.62 -14.92 -15.54
C PHE A 115 -0.22 -15.93 -14.74
N ARG A 116 0.45 -16.92 -14.14
CA ARG A 116 -0.20 -17.87 -13.22
C ARG A 116 0.67 -18.12 -12.00
N TYR A 117 0.12 -17.86 -10.82
CA TYR A 117 0.83 -18.04 -9.55
C TYR A 117 -0.04 -18.84 -8.59
N VAL A 118 0.56 -19.82 -7.90
CA VAL A 118 -0.13 -20.70 -6.96
C VAL A 118 0.54 -20.66 -5.61
N ALA A 119 -0.22 -20.33 -4.58
CA ALA A 119 0.17 -20.47 -3.18
C ALA A 119 -0.79 -21.43 -2.46
N VAL A 120 -0.29 -22.09 -1.41
CA VAL A 120 -1.07 -23.07 -0.63
C VAL A 120 -0.90 -22.80 0.85
N ASN A 121 -2.00 -22.83 1.60
CA ASN A 121 -2.03 -22.80 3.06
C ASN A 121 -2.95 -23.92 3.55
N GLY A 122 -2.37 -25.02 4.03
CA GLY A 122 -3.14 -26.22 4.39
C GLY A 122 -3.94 -26.78 3.21
N ASP A 123 -5.26 -26.88 3.38
CA ASP A 123 -6.19 -27.34 2.35
C ASP A 123 -6.65 -26.24 1.38
N THR A 124 -6.18 -25.00 1.59
CA THR A 124 -6.63 -23.83 0.85
C THR A 124 -5.59 -23.45 -0.21
N THR A 125 -6.01 -23.38 -1.47
CA THR A 125 -5.19 -23.03 -2.62
C THR A 125 -5.61 -21.68 -3.19
N TYR A 126 -4.63 -20.80 -3.38
CA TYR A 126 -4.77 -19.48 -3.99
C TYR A 126 -4.16 -19.55 -5.38
N THR A 127 -4.99 -19.47 -6.42
CA THR A 127 -4.55 -19.44 -7.81
C THR A 127 -4.82 -18.07 -8.38
N LEU A 128 -3.76 -17.31 -8.61
CA LEU A 128 -3.81 -16.02 -9.27
C LEU A 128 -3.54 -16.20 -10.75
N THR A 129 -4.37 -15.57 -11.57
CA THR A 129 -4.20 -15.41 -13.01
C THR A 129 -4.31 -13.94 -13.36
N GLU A 130 -3.97 -13.57 -14.60
CA GLU A 130 -4.13 -12.20 -15.10
C GLU A 130 -5.55 -11.65 -14.88
N LYS A 131 -6.58 -12.51 -14.99
CA LYS A 131 -7.99 -12.09 -14.97
C LYS A 131 -8.64 -12.20 -13.59
N GLN A 132 -8.18 -13.13 -12.77
CA GLN A 132 -8.86 -13.46 -11.51
C GLN A 132 -7.94 -14.15 -10.50
N LEU A 133 -8.23 -13.92 -9.22
CA LEU A 133 -7.80 -14.75 -8.11
C LEU A 133 -8.91 -15.75 -7.78
N THR A 134 -8.56 -17.04 -7.74
CA THR A 134 -9.44 -18.12 -7.29
C THR A 134 -8.92 -18.69 -5.98
N ILE A 135 -9.79 -18.74 -4.97
CA ILE A 135 -9.49 -19.36 -3.67
C ILE A 135 -10.32 -20.62 -3.56
N SER A 136 -9.67 -21.77 -3.39
CA SER A 136 -10.32 -23.07 -3.26
C SER A 136 -9.93 -23.73 -1.95
N ARG A 137 -10.87 -24.45 -1.33
CA ARG A 137 -10.62 -25.33 -0.19
C ARG A 137 -10.88 -26.78 -0.61
N GLY A 138 -9.82 -27.59 -0.63
CA GLY A 138 -9.86 -28.91 -1.27
C GLY A 138 -10.31 -28.81 -2.74
N LYS A 139 -11.40 -29.49 -3.10
CA LYS A 139 -11.97 -29.49 -4.46
C LYS A 139 -13.00 -28.38 -4.70
N LYS A 140 -13.34 -27.57 -3.69
CA LYS A 140 -14.41 -26.56 -3.77
C LYS A 140 -13.83 -25.16 -3.90
N VAL A 141 -14.26 -24.42 -4.93
CA VAL A 141 -13.99 -22.98 -5.01
C VAL A 141 -14.82 -22.26 -3.96
N ILE A 142 -14.17 -21.50 -3.08
CA ILE A 142 -14.81 -20.73 -2.01
C ILE A 142 -14.86 -19.23 -2.28
N ALA A 143 -13.99 -18.72 -3.16
CA ALA A 143 -14.06 -17.34 -3.64
C ALA A 143 -13.48 -17.20 -5.05
N ARG A 144 -14.03 -16.24 -5.80
CA ARG A 144 -13.46 -15.74 -7.06
C ARG A 144 -13.46 -14.23 -7.01
N GLU A 145 -12.29 -13.67 -7.27
CA GLU A 145 -12.02 -12.24 -7.19
C GLU A 145 -11.53 -11.78 -8.54
N LYS A 146 -12.26 -10.87 -9.19
CA LYS A 146 -11.84 -10.28 -10.46
C LYS A 146 -10.61 -9.40 -10.22
N VAL A 147 -9.58 -9.55 -11.06
CA VAL A 147 -8.46 -8.60 -11.13
C VAL A 147 -8.96 -7.33 -11.81
N ILE A 148 -8.75 -6.19 -11.16
CA ILE A 148 -9.18 -4.88 -11.65
C ILE A 148 -8.00 -4.00 -12.07
N ALA A 149 -6.78 -4.34 -11.62
CA ALA A 149 -5.55 -3.70 -12.04
C ALA A 149 -4.35 -4.63 -11.76
N HIS A 150 -3.33 -4.54 -12.59
CA HIS A 150 -1.97 -5.02 -12.31
C HIS A 150 -0.96 -4.14 -13.05
N ASP A 151 0.29 -4.16 -12.61
CA ASP A 151 1.40 -3.47 -13.28
C ASP A 151 1.91 -4.25 -14.51
#